data_AF-A0A8H7V7P3-F1
#
_entry.id   AF-A0A8H7V7P3-F1
#
_cell.length_a   1.000
_cell.length_b   1.000
_cell.length_c   1.000
_cell.angle_alpha   90.00
_cell.angle_beta   90.00
_cell.angle_gamma   90.00
#
_symmetry.space_group_name_H-M   'P 1'
#
loop_
_entity.id
_entity.type
_entity.pdbx_description
1 polymer ?
#
loop_
_entity_poly.entity_id
_entity_poly.type
_entity_poly.pdbx_seq_one_letter_code
_entity_poly.pdbx_strand_id
1 'polypeptide(L)'
;MASYQIYNDISKKYANTITIDTEEINYGSRPDGPIQFGNHISLKHNMTGRYLTSNEENFYENGSGQQVVYAGGWEPSHEATFIVIPRIGDDIDGEVDVNFGDVIRLKHLPTRKNLHSHPDIPSPITEQQEVTCYGDDFTSDANDEWIVEQWTYDEDENEEFDLEDATWYTNRSFVLRHVATGLTLHSHDELLNEDHNEVTCYGAGPDENDRWRVVF
;
A
#
# COMPACT_ATOMS: atom_id res chain seq x y z
N MET A 1 2.32 2.09 -28.78
CA MET A 1 1.06 1.36 -29.04
C MET A 1 1.04 0.00 -28.34
N ALA A 2 2.10 -0.82 -28.41
CA ALA A 2 2.16 -2.11 -27.69
C ALA A 2 2.14 -1.95 -26.15
N SER A 3 2.90 -1.00 -25.58
CA SER A 3 2.95 -0.76 -24.13
C SER A 3 1.61 -0.31 -23.52
N TYR A 4 0.86 0.51 -24.25
CA TYR A 4 -0.47 0.98 -23.81
C TYR A 4 -1.51 -0.14 -23.81
N GLN A 5 -1.44 -1.06 -24.78
CA GLN A 5 -2.33 -2.20 -24.84
C GLN A 5 -2.07 -3.19 -23.69
N ILE A 6 -0.79 -3.51 -23.45
CA ILE A 6 -0.36 -4.38 -22.35
C ILE A 6 -0.81 -3.80 -20.99
N TYR A 7 -0.57 -2.51 -20.77
CA TYR A 7 -1.03 -1.81 -19.57
C TYR A 7 -2.55 -1.95 -19.36
N ASN A 8 -3.36 -1.72 -20.40
CA ASN A 8 -4.81 -1.86 -20.32
C ASN A 8 -5.26 -3.29 -20.03
N ASP A 9 -4.54 -4.30 -20.51
CA ASP A 9 -4.89 -5.70 -20.33
C ASP A 9 -4.52 -6.18 -18.91
N ILE A 10 -3.41 -5.71 -18.34
CA ILE A 10 -3.04 -5.90 -16.93
C ILE A 10 -4.07 -5.24 -16.00
N SER A 11 -4.40 -3.97 -16.29
CA SER A 11 -5.44 -3.24 -15.59
C SER A 11 -6.79 -3.99 -15.59
N LYS A 12 -7.19 -4.56 -16.73
CA LYS A 12 -8.40 -5.39 -16.84
C LYS A 12 -8.30 -6.71 -16.07
N LYS A 13 -7.13 -7.35 -16.05
CA LYS A 13 -6.88 -8.59 -15.30
C LYS A 13 -7.23 -8.38 -13.83
N TYR A 14 -6.67 -7.34 -13.21
CA TYR A 14 -6.92 -7.00 -11.81
C TYR A 14 -8.23 -6.21 -11.55
N ALA A 15 -8.93 -5.78 -12.60
CA ALA A 15 -10.30 -5.25 -12.50
C ALA A 15 -11.36 -6.37 -12.49
N ASN A 16 -11.13 -7.44 -13.25
CA ASN A 16 -12.08 -8.55 -13.36
C ASN A 16 -11.97 -9.59 -12.23
N THR A 17 -10.84 -9.65 -11.50
CA THR A 17 -10.70 -10.51 -10.31
C THR A 17 -11.74 -10.20 -9.23
N ILE A 18 -12.32 -8.99 -9.23
CA ILE A 18 -13.30 -8.55 -8.23
C ILE A 18 -14.70 -9.05 -8.55
N THR A 19 -15.09 -9.10 -9.82
CA THR A 19 -16.47 -9.46 -10.21
C THR A 19 -16.82 -10.93 -9.92
N ILE A 20 -15.83 -11.76 -9.61
CA ILE A 20 -16.01 -13.20 -9.33
C ILE A 20 -16.02 -13.49 -7.82
N ASP A 21 -15.45 -12.62 -6.97
CA ASP A 21 -15.17 -12.93 -5.55
C ASP A 21 -15.80 -11.99 -4.50
N THR A 22 -16.66 -11.02 -4.87
CA THR A 22 -17.29 -10.14 -3.87
C THR A 22 -18.14 -10.85 -2.81
N GLU A 23 -18.50 -12.12 -3.00
CA GLU A 23 -19.26 -12.91 -2.01
C GLU A 23 -18.38 -13.74 -1.04
N GLU A 24 -17.05 -13.85 -1.25
CA GLU A 24 -16.17 -14.69 -0.41
C GLU A 24 -14.81 -14.07 -0.04
N ILE A 25 -14.65 -12.74 -0.04
CA ILE A 25 -13.45 -12.15 0.60
C ILE A 25 -13.57 -12.35 2.12
N ASN A 26 -12.88 -13.37 2.62
CA ASN A 26 -12.85 -13.71 4.04
C ASN A 26 -11.81 -12.83 4.74
N TYR A 27 -12.23 -11.64 5.17
CA TYR A 27 -11.45 -10.57 5.86
C TYR A 27 -10.91 -10.98 7.25
N GLY A 28 -10.44 -12.22 7.41
CA GLY A 28 -9.94 -12.73 8.70
C GLY A 28 -9.62 -14.22 8.76
N SER A 29 -9.44 -14.92 7.64
CA SER A 29 -9.13 -16.37 7.68
C SER A 29 -8.13 -16.86 6.62
N ARG A 30 -7.43 -15.96 5.92
CA ARG A 30 -6.27 -16.44 5.16
C ARG A 30 -5.16 -16.78 6.16
N PRO A 31 -4.67 -18.04 6.18
CA PRO A 31 -3.56 -18.42 7.04
C PRO A 31 -2.31 -17.64 6.64
N ASP A 32 -1.43 -17.44 7.62
CA ASP A 32 -0.13 -16.81 7.41
C ASP A 32 0.61 -17.49 6.25
N GLY A 33 1.19 -16.68 5.37
CA GLY A 33 1.77 -17.17 4.13
C GLY A 33 2.38 -16.07 3.26
N PRO A 34 2.98 -16.46 2.12
CA PRO A 34 3.63 -15.52 1.22
C PRO A 34 2.60 -14.60 0.57
N ILE A 35 2.98 -13.34 0.40
CA ILE A 35 2.20 -12.36 -0.34
C ILE A 35 2.49 -12.53 -1.82
N GLN A 36 1.43 -12.58 -2.63
CA GLN A 36 1.49 -12.77 -4.07
C GLN A 36 0.85 -11.60 -4.81
N PHE A 37 1.28 -11.37 -6.05
CA PHE A 37 0.57 -10.44 -6.92
C PHE A 37 -0.90 -10.86 -7.10
N GLY A 38 -1.81 -9.90 -6.99
CA GLY A 38 -3.25 -10.10 -7.01
C GLY A 38 -3.88 -10.33 -5.64
N ASN A 39 -3.08 -10.49 -4.56
CA ASN A 39 -3.63 -10.63 -3.22
C ASN A 39 -4.31 -9.35 -2.73
N HIS A 40 -5.42 -9.54 -2.02
CA HIS A 40 -6.15 -8.50 -1.29
C HIS A 40 -5.62 -8.43 0.14
N ILE A 41 -4.90 -7.37 0.49
CA ILE A 41 -4.21 -7.21 1.77
C ILE A 41 -4.74 -5.98 2.52
N SER A 42 -4.65 -6.00 3.84
CA SER A 42 -4.78 -4.80 4.67
C SER A 42 -3.42 -4.46 5.29
N LEU A 43 -3.07 -3.18 5.34
CA LEU A 43 -1.81 -2.73 5.93
C LEU A 43 -2.06 -2.11 7.30
N LYS A 44 -1.53 -2.75 8.34
CA LYS A 44 -1.59 -2.22 9.71
C LYS A 44 -0.31 -1.46 10.02
N HIS A 45 -0.46 -0.23 10.50
CA HIS A 45 0.64 0.56 11.02
C HIS A 45 1.01 0.07 12.43
N ASN A 46 2.27 -0.27 12.68
CA ASN A 46 2.65 -0.91 13.93
C ASN A 46 2.51 0.03 15.13
N MET A 47 2.94 1.29 15.00
CA MET A 47 2.95 2.24 16.12
C MET A 47 1.55 2.65 16.56
N THR A 48 0.69 3.02 15.60
CA THR A 48 -0.68 3.48 15.90
C THR A 48 -1.66 2.32 16.09
N GLY A 49 -1.34 1.13 15.55
CA GLY A 49 -2.25 0.00 15.47
C GLY A 49 -3.42 0.17 14.49
N ARG A 50 -3.45 1.27 13.73
CA ARG A 50 -4.51 1.61 12.76
C ARG A 50 -4.19 1.07 11.36
N TYR A 51 -5.19 1.02 10.49
CA TYR A 51 -5.08 0.45 9.16
C TYR A 51 -5.02 1.55 8.10
N LEU A 52 -4.14 1.39 7.11
CA LEU A 52 -4.13 2.24 5.92
C LEU A 52 -5.47 2.11 5.20
N THR A 53 -6.08 3.24 4.88
CA THR A 53 -7.40 3.27 4.24
C THR A 53 -7.58 4.59 3.48
N SER A 54 -8.64 4.64 2.68
CA SER A 54 -9.09 5.79 1.90
C SER A 54 -10.60 5.64 1.70
N ASN A 55 -11.31 6.65 1.20
CA ASN A 55 -12.72 6.50 0.82
C ASN A 55 -13.12 7.45 -0.32
N GLU A 56 -14.25 7.16 -0.97
CA GLU A 56 -14.75 7.89 -2.14
C GLU A 56 -15.14 9.36 -1.87
N GLU A 57 -15.36 9.74 -0.61
CA GLU A 57 -15.97 11.02 -0.25
C GLU A 57 -14.92 12.09 0.11
N ASN A 58 -13.73 11.68 0.56
CA ASN A 58 -12.74 12.58 1.13
C ASN A 58 -11.61 12.93 0.15
N PHE A 59 -11.44 14.23 -0.11
CA PHE A 59 -10.36 14.80 -0.93
C PHE A 59 -9.66 15.91 -0.14
N TYR A 60 -8.35 16.06 -0.31
CA TYR A 60 -7.63 17.15 0.35
C TYR A 60 -8.14 18.51 -0.18
N GLU A 61 -8.58 19.40 0.71
CA GLU A 61 -9.05 20.74 0.31
C GLU A 61 -7.90 21.65 -0.16
N ASN A 62 -6.69 21.38 0.33
CA ASN A 62 -5.42 22.00 -0.06
C ASN A 62 -4.48 20.92 -0.63
N GLY A 63 -3.26 21.28 -1.02
CA GLY A 63 -2.33 20.28 -1.60
C GLY A 63 -2.73 19.88 -3.01
N SER A 64 -2.79 18.57 -3.30
CA SER A 64 -3.06 18.08 -4.65
C SER A 64 -4.53 18.11 -5.07
N GLY A 65 -5.46 18.19 -4.12
CA GLY A 65 -6.89 17.98 -4.38
C GLY A 65 -7.28 16.52 -4.66
N GLN A 66 -6.36 15.56 -4.45
CA GLN A 66 -6.61 14.14 -4.67
C GLN A 66 -7.26 13.48 -3.45
N GLN A 67 -7.64 12.20 -3.61
CA GLN A 67 -8.33 11.45 -2.56
C GLN A 67 -7.41 11.25 -1.36
N VAL A 68 -7.94 11.49 -0.17
CA VAL A 68 -7.20 11.42 1.08
C VAL A 68 -6.86 9.98 1.43
N VAL A 69 -5.61 9.74 1.83
CA VAL A 69 -5.19 8.51 2.51
C VAL A 69 -4.94 8.82 3.98
N TYR A 70 -5.34 7.91 4.85
CA TYR A 70 -5.17 8.04 6.30
C TYR A 70 -5.03 6.67 6.94
N ALA A 71 -4.55 6.63 8.19
CA ALA A 71 -4.57 5.43 9.00
C ALA A 71 -5.74 5.53 10.01
N GLY A 72 -6.68 4.58 9.91
CA GLY A 72 -7.92 4.57 10.69
C GLY A 72 -8.42 3.15 10.95
N GLY A 73 -9.44 3.02 11.81
CA GLY A 73 -9.98 1.73 12.22
C GLY A 73 -9.03 0.87 13.06
N TRP A 74 -9.59 0.00 13.90
CA TRP A 74 -8.82 -0.88 14.80
C TRP A 74 -8.74 -2.32 14.31
N GLU A 75 -9.52 -2.65 13.28
CA GLU A 75 -9.70 -3.98 12.70
C GLU A 75 -9.67 -3.88 11.18
N PRO A 76 -9.28 -4.95 10.45
CA PRO A 76 -9.32 -4.94 9.00
C PRO A 76 -10.76 -4.78 8.51
N SER A 77 -10.91 -4.18 7.33
CA SER A 77 -12.22 -3.97 6.71
C SER A 77 -12.11 -3.92 5.19
N HIS A 78 -13.25 -4.01 4.50
CA HIS A 78 -13.31 -3.80 3.05
C HIS A 78 -12.73 -2.43 2.64
N GLU A 79 -12.95 -1.39 3.45
CA GLU A 79 -12.43 -0.03 3.20
C GLU A 79 -10.92 0.09 3.44
N ALA A 80 -10.29 -0.89 4.10
CA ALA A 80 -8.84 -0.92 4.32
C ALA A 80 -8.12 -1.89 3.37
N THR A 81 -8.83 -2.42 2.36
CA THR A 81 -8.31 -3.46 1.47
C THR A 81 -7.61 -2.88 0.25
N PHE A 82 -6.40 -3.33 -0.03
CA PHE A 82 -5.61 -3.01 -1.22
C PHE A 82 -5.26 -4.27 -1.99
N ILE A 83 -5.16 -4.16 -3.32
CA ILE A 83 -4.68 -5.21 -4.20
C ILE A 83 -3.20 -4.96 -4.49
N VAL A 84 -2.36 -5.97 -4.25
CA VAL A 84 -0.95 -5.94 -4.66
C VAL A 84 -0.87 -6.18 -6.15
N ILE A 85 -0.44 -5.19 -6.93
CA ILE A 85 -0.32 -5.31 -8.38
C ILE A 85 1.12 -5.01 -8.83
N PRO A 86 1.56 -5.54 -9.98
CA PRO A 86 2.91 -5.30 -10.45
C PRO A 86 3.15 -3.84 -10.81
N ARG A 87 4.42 -3.47 -10.83
CA ARG A 87 4.92 -2.20 -11.38
C ARG A 87 4.41 -1.95 -12.80
N ILE A 88 4.52 -0.71 -13.26
CA ILE A 88 4.02 -0.35 -14.59
C ILE A 88 4.82 -1.05 -15.68
N GLY A 89 4.11 -1.76 -16.54
CA GLY A 89 4.68 -2.44 -17.71
C GLY A 89 5.06 -3.90 -17.49
N ASP A 90 5.04 -4.38 -16.25
CA ASP A 90 5.29 -5.78 -15.92
C ASP A 90 3.99 -6.59 -16.03
N ASP A 91 4.07 -7.73 -16.70
CA ASP A 91 2.98 -8.71 -16.81
C ASP A 91 3.36 -9.97 -16.02
N ILE A 92 2.61 -10.23 -14.96
CA ILE A 92 2.84 -11.36 -14.06
C ILE A 92 1.79 -12.42 -14.36
N ASP A 93 2.22 -13.59 -14.82
CA ASP A 93 1.36 -14.73 -15.09
C ASP A 93 1.47 -15.81 -14.01
N GLY A 94 0.32 -16.22 -13.46
CA GLY A 94 0.22 -17.22 -12.41
C GLY A 94 0.31 -16.66 -10.99
N GLU A 95 0.47 -17.56 -10.03
CA GLU A 95 0.70 -17.25 -8.62
C GLU A 95 2.19 -16.98 -8.42
N VAL A 96 2.55 -15.71 -8.31
CA VAL A 96 3.94 -15.27 -8.13
C VAL A 96 4.05 -14.53 -6.81
N ASP A 97 4.91 -15.05 -5.95
CA ASP A 97 5.25 -14.44 -4.67
C ASP A 97 6.00 -13.12 -4.89
N VAL A 98 5.71 -12.15 -4.03
CA VAL A 98 6.39 -10.85 -3.98
C VAL A 98 7.58 -10.99 -3.04
N ASN A 99 8.73 -10.51 -3.47
CA ASN A 99 9.94 -10.49 -2.65
C ASN A 99 10.23 -9.08 -2.13
N PHE A 100 10.95 -9.00 -1.02
CA PHE A 100 11.62 -7.77 -0.62
C PHE A 100 12.57 -7.30 -1.73
N GLY A 101 12.52 -6.01 -2.04
CA GLY A 101 13.20 -5.37 -3.16
C GLY A 101 12.35 -5.28 -4.43
N ASP A 102 11.23 -6.01 -4.53
CA ASP A 102 10.33 -5.88 -5.67
C ASP A 102 9.60 -4.53 -5.66
N VAL A 103 9.37 -4.00 -6.86
CA VAL A 103 8.55 -2.81 -7.09
C VAL A 103 7.12 -3.25 -7.34
N ILE A 104 6.21 -2.73 -6.53
CA ILE A 104 4.77 -3.01 -6.59
C ILE A 104 3.99 -1.69 -6.76
N ARG A 105 2.70 -1.83 -7.02
CA ARG A 105 1.71 -0.78 -6.73
C ARG A 105 0.62 -1.38 -5.84
N LEU A 106 -0.05 -0.52 -5.07
CA LEU A 106 -1.17 -0.91 -4.22
C LEU A 106 -2.43 -0.24 -4.73
N LYS A 107 -3.43 -1.01 -5.17
CA LYS A 107 -4.70 -0.46 -5.62
C LYS A 107 -5.77 -0.60 -4.54
N HIS A 108 -6.29 0.52 -4.06
CA HIS A 108 -7.38 0.54 -3.10
C HIS A 108 -8.61 -0.14 -3.70
N LEU A 109 -9.08 -1.22 -3.07
CA LEU A 109 -10.09 -2.12 -3.62
C LEU A 109 -11.44 -1.40 -3.86
N PRO A 110 -12.02 -0.67 -2.88
CA PRO A 110 -13.29 0.02 -3.06
C PRO A 110 -13.25 1.09 -4.16
N THR A 111 -12.26 1.98 -4.09
CA THR A 111 -12.22 3.19 -4.94
C THR A 111 -11.55 2.97 -6.30
N ARG A 112 -10.88 1.84 -6.49
CA ARG A 112 -10.06 1.49 -7.69
C ARG A 112 -8.85 2.40 -7.95
N LYS A 113 -8.49 3.26 -7.01
CA LYS A 113 -7.36 4.19 -7.10
C LYS A 113 -6.07 3.56 -6.59
N ASN A 114 -4.92 4.01 -7.07
CA ASN A 114 -3.61 3.54 -6.61
C ASN A 114 -3.13 4.39 -5.42
N LEU A 115 -2.47 3.76 -4.45
CA LEU A 115 -1.69 4.47 -3.44
C LEU A 115 -0.59 5.24 -4.16
N HIS A 116 -0.59 6.55 -3.95
CA HIS A 116 0.16 7.50 -4.75
C HIS A 116 0.86 8.52 -3.85
N SER A 117 2.03 8.98 -4.27
CA SER A 117 2.67 10.12 -3.64
C SER A 117 3.49 10.89 -4.66
N HIS A 118 3.76 12.16 -4.43
CA HIS A 118 4.33 13.01 -5.46
C HIS A 118 5.23 14.07 -4.83
N PRO A 119 6.31 14.49 -5.54
CA PRO A 119 7.27 15.42 -4.97
C PRO A 119 6.66 16.80 -4.77
N ASP A 120 7.20 17.52 -3.77
CA ASP A 120 6.96 18.94 -3.54
C ASP A 120 5.51 19.36 -3.17
N ILE A 121 4.64 18.41 -2.81
CA ILE A 121 3.32 18.72 -2.25
C ILE A 121 3.28 18.35 -0.76
N PRO A 122 3.13 19.34 0.14
CA PRO A 122 3.10 19.10 1.57
C PRO A 122 1.75 18.52 2.03
N SER A 123 1.80 17.63 3.02
CA SER A 123 0.65 17.11 3.75
C SER A 123 0.05 18.20 4.64
N PRO A 124 -1.25 18.13 4.95
CA PRO A 124 -1.96 19.25 5.57
C PRO A 124 -1.63 19.49 7.05
N ILE A 125 -1.10 18.50 7.78
CA ILE A 125 -0.85 18.62 9.22
C ILE A 125 0.63 18.82 9.51
N THR A 126 1.48 17.91 9.03
CA THR A 126 2.92 17.91 9.35
C THR A 126 3.80 18.58 8.30
N GLU A 127 3.23 19.01 7.17
CA GLU A 127 3.96 19.55 6.01
C GLU A 127 5.01 18.58 5.44
N GLN A 128 4.87 17.28 5.69
CA GLN A 128 5.65 16.20 5.08
C GLN A 128 5.15 15.92 3.65
N GLN A 129 5.67 14.93 2.92
CA GLN A 129 5.18 14.68 1.56
C GLN A 129 3.77 14.05 1.60
N GLU A 130 2.84 14.60 0.83
CA GLU A 130 1.45 14.14 0.76
C GLU A 130 1.35 12.72 0.16
N VAL A 131 0.52 11.87 0.76
CA VAL A 131 0.15 10.55 0.24
C VAL A 131 -1.34 10.53 -0.06
N THR A 132 -1.71 10.01 -1.22
CA THR A 132 -3.07 10.07 -1.76
C THR A 132 -3.48 8.74 -2.37
N CYS A 133 -4.75 8.67 -2.77
CA CYS A 133 -5.21 7.71 -3.74
C CYS A 133 -5.48 8.42 -5.08
N TYR A 134 -4.84 7.98 -6.15
CA TYR A 134 -4.92 8.62 -7.47
C TYR A 134 -5.25 7.64 -8.60
N GLY A 135 -5.73 8.19 -9.72
CA GLY A 135 -6.02 7.42 -10.92
C GLY A 135 -7.29 6.59 -10.82
N ASP A 136 -7.28 5.46 -11.52
CA ASP A 136 -8.36 4.49 -11.63
C ASP A 136 -7.83 3.17 -12.22
N ASP A 137 -8.72 2.32 -12.71
CA ASP A 137 -8.30 1.06 -13.34
C ASP A 137 -7.39 1.25 -14.54
N PHE A 138 -7.54 2.31 -15.32
CA PHE A 138 -6.84 2.57 -16.58
C PHE A 138 -5.87 3.74 -16.48
N THR A 139 -5.66 4.30 -15.29
CA THR A 139 -4.83 5.49 -15.07
C THR A 139 -3.88 5.24 -13.92
N SER A 140 -2.58 5.30 -14.22
CA SER A 140 -1.49 5.10 -13.28
C SER A 140 -0.22 5.76 -13.85
N ASP A 141 0.72 6.12 -12.99
CA ASP A 141 2.02 6.64 -13.37
C ASP A 141 3.12 6.21 -12.40
N ALA A 142 4.34 6.68 -12.61
CA ALA A 142 5.51 6.27 -11.83
C ALA A 142 5.45 6.66 -10.34
N ASN A 143 4.52 7.54 -9.95
CA ASN A 143 4.28 7.94 -8.57
C ASN A 143 3.37 6.96 -7.81
N ASP A 144 2.90 5.90 -8.48
CA ASP A 144 2.19 4.79 -7.85
C ASP A 144 3.13 3.64 -7.44
N GLU A 145 4.43 3.72 -7.76
CA GLU A 145 5.40 2.63 -7.59
C GLU A 145 6.10 2.69 -6.22
N TRP A 146 6.07 1.55 -5.51
CA TRP A 146 6.63 1.38 -4.16
C TRP A 146 7.54 0.16 -4.11
N ILE A 147 8.69 0.27 -3.44
CA ILE A 147 9.58 -0.86 -3.14
C ILE A 147 9.14 -1.43 -1.80
N VAL A 148 8.96 -2.75 -1.73
CA VAL A 148 8.75 -3.47 -0.47
C VAL A 148 10.10 -3.75 0.16
N GLU A 149 10.41 -3.09 1.27
CA GLU A 149 11.67 -3.26 1.98
C GLU A 149 11.48 -4.06 3.27
N GLN A 150 12.46 -4.90 3.59
CA GLN A 150 12.44 -5.70 4.80
C GLN A 150 12.69 -4.82 6.03
N TRP A 151 11.90 -5.01 7.09
CA TRP A 151 12.18 -4.42 8.38
C TRP A 151 13.24 -5.24 9.13
N THR A 152 14.45 -4.71 9.29
CA THR A 152 15.59 -5.43 9.91
C THR A 152 16.07 -4.83 11.23
N TYR A 153 15.27 -3.95 11.85
CA TYR A 153 15.70 -3.10 12.98
C TYR A 153 15.22 -3.60 14.36
N ASP A 154 14.43 -4.68 14.38
CA ASP A 154 13.91 -5.32 15.59
C ASP A 154 14.48 -6.74 15.67
N GLU A 155 15.53 -6.94 16.49
CA GLU A 155 16.21 -8.24 16.60
C GLU A 155 15.25 -9.34 17.07
N ASP A 156 14.39 -9.04 18.05
CA ASP A 156 13.46 -9.99 18.65
C ASP A 156 12.43 -10.48 17.61
N GLU A 157 11.84 -9.57 16.82
CA GLU A 157 10.95 -9.97 15.71
C GLU A 157 11.69 -10.78 14.64
N ASN A 158 12.92 -10.38 14.32
CA ASN A 158 13.69 -11.00 13.24
C ASN A 158 14.19 -12.42 13.56
N GLU A 159 14.29 -12.81 14.84
CA GLU A 159 14.56 -14.20 15.22
C GLU A 159 13.47 -15.18 14.76
N GLU A 160 12.24 -14.70 14.52
CA GLU A 160 11.12 -15.52 14.05
C GLU A 160 11.17 -15.79 12.54
N PHE A 161 12.01 -15.08 11.78
CA PHE A 161 12.06 -15.15 10.32
C PHE A 161 13.45 -15.50 9.77
N ASP A 162 13.49 -16.23 8.66
CA ASP A 162 14.71 -16.37 7.88
C ASP A 162 14.99 -15.06 7.13
N LEU A 163 16.04 -14.34 7.52
CA LEU A 163 16.42 -13.08 6.87
C LEU A 163 17.00 -13.30 5.46
N GLU A 164 17.46 -14.52 5.13
CA GLU A 164 17.90 -14.87 3.78
C GLU A 164 16.71 -15.18 2.85
N ASP A 165 15.53 -15.46 3.40
CA ASP A 165 14.30 -15.59 2.63
C ASP A 165 13.80 -14.21 2.19
N ALA A 166 13.96 -13.97 0.90
CA ALA A 166 13.55 -12.74 0.24
C ALA A 166 12.02 -12.63 0.13
N THR A 167 11.25 -13.69 0.38
CA THR A 167 9.80 -13.68 0.21
C THR A 167 9.12 -12.79 1.25
N TRP A 168 8.17 -11.98 0.82
CA TRP A 168 7.36 -11.16 1.70
C TRP A 168 6.18 -11.97 2.26
N TYR A 169 6.02 -11.97 3.58
CA TYR A 169 5.00 -12.75 4.30
C TYR A 169 4.03 -11.85 5.07
N THR A 170 2.82 -12.36 5.30
CA THR A 170 1.91 -11.86 6.35
C THR A 170 2.60 -11.74 7.70
N ASN A 171 2.16 -10.78 8.52
CA ASN A 171 2.67 -10.51 9.87
C ASN A 171 4.17 -10.16 9.97
N ARG A 172 4.96 -10.30 8.91
CA ARG A 172 6.35 -9.85 8.84
C ARG A 172 6.36 -8.34 8.62
N SER A 173 7.06 -7.61 9.50
CA SER A 173 7.19 -6.16 9.36
C SER A 173 7.95 -5.79 8.09
N PHE A 174 7.53 -4.70 7.46
CA PHE A 174 8.10 -4.18 6.23
C PHE A 174 7.96 -2.66 6.17
N VAL A 175 8.60 -2.08 5.16
CA VAL A 175 8.58 -0.65 4.84
C VAL A 175 8.20 -0.50 3.38
N LEU A 176 7.39 0.51 3.04
CA LEU A 176 7.14 0.88 1.65
C LEU A 176 7.94 2.12 1.30
N ARG A 177 8.89 2.00 0.38
CA ARG A 177 9.64 3.15 -0.14
C ARG A 177 9.06 3.61 -1.46
N HIS A 178 8.65 4.87 -1.51
CA HIS A 178 8.16 5.49 -2.74
C HIS A 178 9.30 5.61 -3.76
N VAL A 179 9.15 5.03 -4.94
CA VAL A 179 10.24 4.94 -5.93
C VAL A 179 10.68 6.31 -6.42
N ALA A 180 9.74 7.21 -6.71
CA ALA A 180 10.06 8.48 -7.35
C ALA A 180 10.79 9.46 -6.41
N THR A 181 10.51 9.41 -5.10
CA THR A 181 11.07 10.37 -4.12
C THR A 181 12.03 9.74 -3.13
N GLY A 182 12.05 8.41 -3.01
CA GLY A 182 12.90 7.68 -2.06
C GLY A 182 12.47 7.79 -0.60
N LEU A 183 11.36 8.48 -0.31
CA LEU A 183 10.78 8.59 1.03
C LEU A 183 9.95 7.35 1.38
N THR A 184 9.74 7.09 2.67
CA THR A 184 9.00 5.92 3.15
C THR A 184 7.57 6.28 3.52
N LEU A 185 6.63 5.35 3.30
CA LEU A 185 5.25 5.48 3.76
C LEU A 185 5.23 5.49 5.28
N HIS A 186 4.66 6.55 5.83
CA HIS A 186 4.82 6.94 7.22
C HIS A 186 3.46 7.27 7.83
N SER A 187 3.28 6.97 9.11
CA SER A 187 2.15 7.48 9.89
C SER A 187 2.53 7.70 11.35
N HIS A 188 1.77 8.50 12.08
CA HIS A 188 2.18 8.98 13.40
C HIS A 188 0.99 9.47 14.22
N ASP A 189 1.24 9.84 15.48
CA ASP A 189 0.21 10.33 16.42
C ASP A 189 -0.41 11.69 16.02
N GLU A 190 0.16 12.42 15.05
CA GLU A 190 -0.51 13.59 14.49
C GLU A 190 -1.74 13.18 13.69
N LEU A 191 -2.84 13.84 14.00
CA LEU A 191 -4.17 13.50 13.52
C LEU A 191 -4.58 14.36 12.32
N LEU A 192 -5.06 13.71 11.27
CA LEU A 192 -5.70 14.37 10.14
C LEU A 192 -7.09 14.91 10.52
N ASN A 193 -7.80 14.21 11.40
CA ASN A 193 -9.06 14.63 12.02
C ASN A 193 -9.25 13.91 13.37
N GLU A 194 -10.42 14.03 14.01
CA GLU A 194 -10.65 13.51 15.37
C GLU A 194 -10.32 12.01 15.59
N ASP A 195 -10.33 11.16 14.56
CA ASP A 195 -10.07 9.71 14.71
C ASP A 195 -9.05 9.13 13.71
N HIS A 196 -8.54 9.93 12.77
CA HIS A 196 -7.65 9.45 11.71
C HIS A 196 -6.24 9.99 11.89
N ASN A 197 -5.25 9.10 11.94
CA ASN A 197 -3.84 9.47 11.88
C ASN A 197 -3.50 9.92 10.45
N GLU A 198 -2.71 10.99 10.33
CA GLU A 198 -2.17 11.41 9.04
C GLU A 198 -1.22 10.34 8.50
N VAL A 199 -1.25 10.14 7.18
CA VAL A 199 -0.34 9.29 6.43
C VAL A 199 0.42 10.15 5.43
N THR A 200 1.73 9.96 5.39
CA THR A 200 2.65 10.81 4.63
C THR A 200 3.76 9.96 4.02
N CYS A 201 4.58 10.61 3.20
CA CYS A 201 5.91 10.12 2.86
C CYS A 201 6.94 10.97 3.60
N TYR A 202 7.83 10.31 4.36
CA TYR A 202 8.83 11.01 5.17
C TYR A 202 10.10 10.18 5.34
N GLY A 203 11.21 10.84 5.69
CA GLY A 203 12.47 10.18 6.01
C GLY A 203 13.22 9.58 4.81
N ALA A 204 14.55 9.48 4.94
CA ALA A 204 15.40 8.78 3.96
C ALA A 204 15.69 7.33 4.34
N GLY A 205 15.27 6.91 5.55
CA GLY A 205 15.55 5.60 6.11
C GLY A 205 14.50 5.27 7.17
N PRO A 206 14.28 3.98 7.41
CA PRO A 206 13.15 3.55 8.20
C PRO A 206 13.32 3.92 9.68
N ASP A 207 12.28 4.53 10.23
CA ASP A 207 12.02 4.67 11.65
C ASP A 207 10.74 3.89 12.04
N GLU A 208 10.40 3.86 13.33
CA GLU A 208 9.26 3.06 13.81
C GLU A 208 7.90 3.45 13.20
N ASN A 209 7.75 4.70 12.74
CA ASN A 209 6.53 5.18 12.09
C ASN A 209 6.45 4.76 10.61
N ASP A 210 7.52 4.16 10.07
CA ASP A 210 7.55 3.56 8.73
C ASP A 210 7.26 2.05 8.76
N ARG A 211 7.00 1.48 9.95
CA ARG A 211 6.85 0.05 10.16
C ARG A 211 5.40 -0.40 9.99
N TRP A 212 5.18 -1.22 8.97
CA TRP A 212 3.87 -1.78 8.63
C TRP A 212 3.89 -3.31 8.67
N ARG A 213 2.72 -3.93 8.76
CA ARG A 213 2.52 -5.38 8.57
C ARG A 213 1.31 -5.66 7.70
N VAL A 214 1.40 -6.72 6.91
CA VAL A 214 0.24 -7.25 6.19
C VAL A 214 -0.58 -8.13 7.11
N VAL A 215 -1.88 -7.85 7.14
CA VAL A 215 -2.91 -8.60 7.84
C VAL A 215 -4.11 -8.80 6.91
N PHE A 216 -4.86 -9.88 7.11
CA PHE A 216 -6.05 -10.23 6.32
C PHE A 216 -7.33 -10.09 7.13
#